data_AF-A0A356TPU4-F1
#
_entry.id   AF-A0A356TPU4-F1
#
_cell.length_a   1.000
_cell.length_b   1.000
_cell.length_c   1.000
_cell.angle_alpha   90.00
_cell.angle_beta   90.00
_cell.angle_gamma   90.00
#
_symmetry.space_group_name_H-M   'P 1'
#
loop_
_entity.id
_entity.type
_entity.pdbx_description
1 polymer ?
#
loop_
_entity_poly.entity_id
_entity_poly.type
_entity_poly.pdbx_seq_one_letter_code
_entity_poly.pdbx_strand_id
1 'polypeptide(L)'
;RLLIVPTMNRAAYRARQRAAPGGLDLNRCFPGDADAPEVERRLARVFMDLVEDERPDLMATLHESHKRYDPAVTPSFGQTLVYGVQPIPPVVERAVARLDAMKQSDEERWASQHYPVSTSSTEVIVDAIGCVGICVETWMGFEERRRIEMQKDVVHVLLDELGVLPFPSERNPERPSKSE
;
A
#
# COMPACT_ATOMS: atom_id res chain seq x y z
N ARG A 1 -14.63 8.89 -4.68
CA ARG A 1 -14.01 9.95 -3.84
C ARG A 1 -12.58 9.54 -3.55
N LEU A 2 -11.64 10.47 -3.42
CA LEU A 2 -10.24 10.17 -3.07
C LEU A 2 -9.88 10.83 -1.73
N LEU A 3 -9.36 10.04 -0.80
CA LEU A 3 -8.82 10.49 0.49
C LEU A 3 -7.33 10.19 0.53
N ILE A 4 -6.51 11.18 0.92
CA ILE A 4 -5.06 11.03 0.99
C ILE A 4 -4.59 11.43 2.38
N VAL A 5 -3.94 10.50 3.06
CA VAL A 5 -3.20 10.77 4.30
C VAL A 5 -1.71 10.67 3.95
N PRO A 6 -1.04 11.79 3.62
CA PRO A 6 0.34 11.74 3.13
C PRO A 6 1.35 11.35 4.22
N THR A 7 0.98 11.42 5.50
CA THR A 7 1.85 11.03 6.60
C THR A 7 1.01 10.56 7.78
N MET A 8 1.00 9.25 8.02
CA MET A 8 0.22 8.66 9.13
C MET A 8 0.89 8.90 10.50
N ASN A 9 2.20 8.67 10.61
CA ASN A 9 2.96 8.90 11.83
C ASN A 9 3.92 10.09 11.67
N ARG A 10 3.42 11.31 11.91
CA ARG A 10 4.21 12.55 11.75
C ARG A 10 5.42 12.61 12.71
N ALA A 11 5.31 12.01 13.89
CA ALA A 11 6.41 11.99 14.87
C ALA A 11 7.57 11.09 14.38
N ALA A 12 7.27 9.86 13.98
CA ALA A 12 8.24 8.93 13.40
C ALA A 12 8.85 9.48 12.10
N TYR A 13 8.02 10.08 11.23
CA TYR A 13 8.48 10.73 10.00
C TYR A 13 9.52 11.83 10.27
N ARG A 14 9.23 12.75 11.20
CA ARG A 14 10.16 13.83 11.57
C ARG A 14 11.46 13.30 12.19
N ALA A 15 11.37 12.19 12.93
CA ALA A 15 12.52 11.52 13.51
C ALA A 15 13.31 10.65 12.51
N ARG A 16 12.81 10.49 11.27
CA ARG A 16 13.36 9.59 10.24
C ARG A 16 13.54 8.15 10.74
N GLN A 17 12.56 7.67 11.49
CA GLN A 17 12.58 6.33 12.10
C GLN A 17 11.27 5.61 11.80
N ARG A 18 11.29 4.27 11.93
CA ARG A 18 10.10 3.42 11.78
C ARG A 18 9.03 3.73 12.82
N ALA A 19 9.45 4.02 14.05
CA ALA A 19 8.63 4.47 15.15
C ALA A 19 9.25 5.74 15.76
N ALA A 20 8.45 6.57 16.42
CA ALA A 20 9.00 7.70 17.16
C ALA A 20 9.91 7.18 18.30
N PRO A 21 10.93 7.94 18.74
CA PRO A 21 11.76 7.52 19.88
C PRO A 21 10.90 7.24 21.11
N GLY A 22 10.95 6.00 21.62
CA GLY A 22 10.11 5.53 22.72
C GLY A 22 8.63 5.27 22.37
N GLY A 23 8.24 5.43 21.11
CA GLY A 23 6.90 5.15 20.60
C GLY A 23 6.74 3.72 20.08
N LEU A 24 5.50 3.38 19.73
CA LEU A 24 5.15 2.06 19.19
C LEU A 24 5.27 2.01 17.65
N ASP A 25 5.34 0.80 17.10
CA ASP A 25 5.08 0.59 15.67
C ASP A 25 3.60 0.82 15.41
N LEU A 26 3.25 1.94 14.75
CA LEU A 26 1.87 2.30 14.45
C LEU A 26 1.14 1.18 13.68
N ASN A 27 1.83 0.47 12.79
CA ASN A 27 1.22 -0.61 12.01
C ASN A 27 0.95 -1.89 12.84
N ARG A 28 1.22 -1.87 14.16
CA ARG A 28 0.85 -2.90 15.13
C ARG A 28 -0.18 -2.41 16.15
N CYS A 29 -0.65 -1.18 16.01
CA CYS A 29 -1.54 -0.55 16.98
C CYS A 29 -3.03 -0.60 16.57
N PHE A 30 -3.36 -1.05 15.36
CA PHE A 30 -4.74 -1.15 14.88
C PHE A 30 -5.53 -2.25 15.63
N PRO A 31 -6.82 -2.06 15.94
CA PRO A 31 -7.70 -0.95 15.53
C PRO A 31 -7.56 0.33 16.38
N GLY A 32 -6.60 0.37 17.31
CA GLY A 32 -6.36 1.52 18.16
C GLY A 32 -7.23 1.57 19.40
N ASP A 33 -6.99 2.59 20.20
CA ASP A 33 -7.69 2.90 21.44
C ASP A 33 -7.59 4.42 21.67
N ALA A 34 -8.73 5.11 21.77
CA ALA A 34 -8.80 6.56 21.92
C ALA A 34 -8.34 7.03 23.31
N ASP A 35 -8.46 6.17 24.33
CA ASP A 35 -8.14 6.47 25.72
C ASP A 35 -6.75 5.95 26.12
N ALA A 36 -6.07 5.23 25.23
CA ALA A 36 -4.73 4.73 25.47
C ALA A 36 -3.72 5.86 25.73
N PRO A 37 -2.74 5.68 26.63
CA PRO A 37 -1.69 6.64 26.87
C PRO A 37 -0.74 6.81 25.66
N GLU A 38 -0.59 5.78 24.84
CA GLU A 38 0.28 5.80 23.66
C GLU A 38 -0.36 6.55 22.48
N VAL A 39 0.40 7.49 21.92
CA VAL A 39 -0.04 8.31 20.79
C VAL A 39 -0.40 7.46 19.58
N GLU A 40 0.35 6.39 19.31
CA GLU A 40 0.11 5.51 18.16
C GLU A 40 -1.19 4.73 18.26
N ARG A 41 -1.62 4.32 19.46
CA ARG A 41 -2.93 3.67 19.65
C ARG A 41 -4.07 4.65 19.40
N ARG A 42 -3.94 5.89 19.86
CA ARG A 42 -4.93 6.94 19.56
C ARG A 42 -4.96 7.30 18.08
N LEU A 43 -3.80 7.40 17.42
CA LEU A 43 -3.72 7.63 15.97
C LEU A 43 -4.35 6.49 15.17
N ALA A 44 -4.08 5.24 15.54
CA ALA A 44 -4.70 4.08 14.88
C ALA A 44 -6.23 4.14 14.99
N ARG A 45 -6.77 4.56 16.15
CA ARG A 45 -8.22 4.75 16.34
C ARG A 45 -8.79 5.84 15.42
N VAL A 46 -8.11 6.98 15.31
CA VAL A 46 -8.51 8.05 14.38
C VAL A 46 -8.58 7.56 12.93
N PHE A 47 -7.62 6.71 12.50
CA PHE A 47 -7.68 6.12 11.16
C PHE A 47 -8.81 5.11 11.01
N MET A 48 -9.07 4.30 12.04
CA MET A 48 -10.21 3.38 12.04
C MET A 48 -11.54 4.14 11.96
N ASP A 49 -11.72 5.21 12.73
CA ASP A 49 -12.93 6.05 12.67
C ASP A 49 -13.12 6.59 11.24
N LEU A 50 -12.05 7.12 10.62
CA LEU A 50 -12.10 7.64 9.27
C LEU A 50 -12.55 6.58 8.25
N VAL A 51 -12.01 5.36 8.30
CA VAL A 51 -12.38 4.32 7.32
C VAL A 51 -13.74 3.70 7.60
N GLU A 52 -14.17 3.61 8.87
CA GLU A 52 -15.51 3.17 9.25
C GLU A 52 -16.59 4.17 8.80
N ASP A 53 -16.30 5.48 8.90
CA ASP A 53 -17.19 6.55 8.45
C ASP A 53 -17.25 6.66 6.92
N GLU A 54 -16.09 6.62 6.26
CA GLU A 54 -15.98 6.86 4.81
C GLU A 54 -16.24 5.61 3.97
N ARG A 55 -16.05 4.42 4.54
CA ARG A 55 -16.23 3.10 3.90
C ARG A 55 -15.68 3.04 2.46
N PRO A 56 -14.36 3.30 2.25
CA PRO A 56 -13.80 3.29 0.90
C PRO A 56 -13.92 1.90 0.24
N ASP A 57 -14.11 1.85 -1.08
CA ASP A 57 -14.12 0.59 -1.83
C ASP A 57 -12.73 -0.09 -1.85
N LEU A 58 -11.67 0.72 -1.80
CA LEU A 58 -10.28 0.30 -1.80
C LEU A 58 -9.45 1.19 -0.87
N MET A 59 -8.58 0.56 -0.09
CA MET A 59 -7.59 1.21 0.76
C MET A 59 -6.19 0.70 0.38
N ALA A 60 -5.26 1.62 0.15
CA ALA A 60 -3.86 1.29 -0.10
C ALA A 60 -2.95 1.98 0.92
N THR A 61 -2.06 1.21 1.56
CA THR A 61 -0.92 1.77 2.30
C THR A 61 0.34 1.76 1.45
N LEU A 62 1.17 2.79 1.59
CA LEU A 62 2.43 2.93 0.87
C LEU A 62 3.60 2.69 1.82
N HIS A 63 4.36 1.63 1.58
CA HIS A 63 5.49 1.15 2.38
C HIS A 63 6.75 0.96 1.53
N GLU A 64 7.89 0.88 2.20
CA GLU A 64 9.15 0.47 1.58
C GLU A 64 9.77 -0.69 2.38
N SER A 65 10.37 -1.64 1.67
CA SER A 65 11.03 -2.82 2.23
C SER A 65 12.53 -2.81 1.93
N HIS A 66 13.33 -3.21 2.91
CA HIS A 66 14.77 -3.41 2.75
C HIS A 66 15.12 -4.61 1.86
N LYS A 67 14.30 -5.68 1.93
CA LYS A 67 14.53 -6.90 1.15
C LYS A 67 13.68 -6.85 -0.12
N ARG A 68 14.32 -7.05 -1.27
CA ARG A 68 13.63 -7.32 -2.53
C ARG A 68 12.84 -8.61 -2.41
N TYR A 69 11.68 -8.66 -3.03
CA TYR A 69 10.84 -9.85 -3.04
C TYR A 69 11.56 -11.02 -3.71
N ASP A 70 11.55 -12.14 -2.99
CA ASP A 70 12.00 -13.44 -3.44
C ASP A 70 11.03 -14.48 -2.85
N PRO A 71 10.34 -15.29 -3.67
CA PRO A 71 9.40 -16.29 -3.19
C PRO A 71 10.05 -17.37 -2.28
N ALA A 72 11.37 -17.55 -2.35
CA ALA A 72 12.11 -18.46 -1.47
C ALA A 72 12.47 -17.83 -0.10
N VAL A 73 12.32 -16.51 0.07
CA VAL A 73 12.69 -15.78 1.28
C VAL A 73 11.46 -15.16 1.93
N THR A 74 11.08 -15.66 3.10
CA THR A 74 9.91 -15.15 3.85
C THR A 74 10.34 -14.62 5.23
N PRO A 75 10.05 -13.35 5.58
CA PRO A 75 9.42 -12.33 4.75
C PRO A 75 10.41 -11.61 3.81
N SER A 76 9.94 -11.33 2.60
CA SER A 76 10.51 -10.38 1.64
C SER A 76 9.33 -9.69 0.92
N PHE A 77 9.42 -8.39 0.66
CA PHE A 77 8.27 -7.60 0.16
C PHE A 77 8.61 -6.58 -0.92
N GLY A 78 9.88 -6.22 -1.12
CA GLY A 78 10.22 -5.11 -2.03
C GLY A 78 9.81 -5.39 -3.47
N GLN A 79 9.06 -4.48 -4.08
CA GLN A 79 8.38 -4.60 -5.38
C GLN A 79 7.17 -5.54 -5.39
N THR A 80 6.31 -5.45 -4.36
CA THR A 80 5.05 -6.19 -4.34
C THR A 80 3.82 -5.35 -4.07
N LEU A 81 2.69 -5.83 -4.58
CA LEU A 81 1.36 -5.50 -4.06
C LEU A 81 0.91 -6.65 -3.16
N VAL A 82 0.92 -6.39 -1.85
CA VAL A 82 0.52 -7.36 -0.83
C VAL A 82 -0.98 -7.27 -0.57
N TYR A 83 -1.65 -8.41 -0.45
CA TYR A 83 -3.08 -8.53 -0.18
C TYR A 83 -3.36 -9.68 0.81
N GLY A 84 -4.47 -9.60 1.54
CA GLY A 84 -4.81 -10.53 2.62
C GLY A 84 -5.93 -11.53 2.34
N VAL A 85 -6.66 -11.37 1.23
CA VAL A 85 -7.85 -12.16 0.92
C VAL A 85 -7.62 -13.15 -0.22
N GLN A 86 -8.39 -14.25 -0.22
CA GLN A 86 -8.44 -15.22 -1.33
C GLN A 86 -9.88 -15.39 -1.83
N PRO A 87 -10.11 -15.47 -3.15
CA PRO A 87 -9.13 -15.35 -4.23
C PRO A 87 -8.51 -13.94 -4.32
N ILE A 88 -7.39 -13.82 -5.05
CA ILE A 88 -6.73 -12.53 -5.29
C ILE A 88 -7.72 -11.49 -5.84
N PRO A 89 -7.76 -10.26 -5.31
CA PRO A 89 -8.61 -9.21 -5.86
C PRO A 89 -8.23 -8.90 -7.32
N PRO A 90 -9.16 -8.88 -8.27
CA PRO A 90 -8.84 -8.67 -9.69
C PRO A 90 -8.10 -7.37 -10.00
N VAL A 91 -8.30 -6.32 -9.18
CA VAL A 91 -7.56 -5.05 -9.28
C VAL A 91 -6.07 -5.23 -9.01
N VAL A 92 -5.68 -6.14 -8.11
CA VAL A 92 -4.27 -6.42 -7.80
C VAL A 92 -3.58 -7.07 -8.99
N GLU A 93 -4.20 -8.08 -9.61
CA GLU A 93 -3.63 -8.76 -10.78
C GLU A 93 -3.43 -7.79 -11.95
N ARG A 94 -4.46 -7.00 -12.28
CA ARG A 94 -4.37 -6.02 -13.38
C ARG A 94 -3.36 -4.92 -13.08
N ALA A 95 -3.29 -4.45 -11.83
CA ALA A 95 -2.31 -3.45 -11.43
C ALA A 95 -0.87 -3.99 -11.56
N VAL A 96 -0.59 -5.20 -11.07
CA VAL A 96 0.73 -5.83 -11.20
C VAL A 96 1.10 -6.03 -12.67
N ALA A 97 0.20 -6.55 -13.50
CA ALA A 97 0.46 -6.74 -14.92
C ALA A 97 0.81 -5.41 -15.63
N ARG A 98 0.10 -4.32 -15.28
CA ARG A 98 0.38 -3.00 -15.86
C ARG A 98 1.69 -2.41 -15.35
N LEU A 99 1.98 -2.53 -14.06
CA LEU A 99 3.25 -2.08 -13.48
C LEU A 99 4.44 -2.83 -14.10
N ASP A 100 4.31 -4.15 -14.30
CA ASP A 100 5.33 -4.96 -14.94
C ASP A 100 5.51 -4.60 -16.43
N ALA A 101 4.45 -4.17 -17.12
CA ALA A 101 4.56 -3.65 -18.49
C ALA A 101 5.26 -2.28 -18.58
N MET A 102 5.28 -1.51 -17.49
CA MET A 102 5.93 -0.19 -17.39
C MET A 102 7.37 -0.24 -16.85
N LYS A 103 7.86 -1.43 -16.48
CA LYS A 103 9.18 -1.59 -15.85
C LYS A 103 10.29 -1.12 -16.79
N GLN A 104 11.30 -0.44 -16.24
CA GLN A 104 12.47 0.00 -17.00
C GLN A 104 13.57 -1.07 -17.06
N SER A 105 13.52 -2.05 -16.16
CA SER A 105 14.43 -3.20 -16.14
C SER A 105 13.77 -4.40 -15.45
N ASP A 106 14.34 -5.58 -15.60
CA ASP A 106 13.92 -6.79 -14.88
C ASP A 106 14.09 -6.67 -13.36
N GLU A 107 14.88 -5.69 -12.90
CA GLU A 107 15.00 -5.41 -11.48
C GLU A 107 13.72 -4.83 -10.89
N GLU A 108 12.97 -4.07 -11.69
CA GLU A 108 11.73 -3.38 -11.30
C GLU A 108 10.47 -4.24 -11.49
N ARG A 109 10.65 -5.56 -11.67
CA ARG A 109 9.53 -6.49 -11.78
C ARG A 109 8.64 -6.43 -10.54
N TRP A 110 7.36 -6.19 -10.75
CA TRP A 110 6.34 -6.24 -9.72
C TRP A 110 5.76 -7.65 -9.58
N ALA A 111 5.41 -8.01 -8.35
CA ALA A 111 4.66 -9.23 -8.07
C ALA A 111 3.47 -8.95 -7.14
N SER A 112 2.48 -9.83 -7.15
CA SER A 112 1.48 -9.88 -6.09
C SER A 112 1.93 -10.86 -5.02
N GLN A 113 1.60 -10.60 -3.76
CA GLN A 113 1.95 -11.48 -2.65
C GLN A 113 0.79 -11.60 -1.68
N HIS A 114 0.28 -12.83 -1.51
CA HIS A 114 -0.68 -13.12 -0.45
C HIS A 114 0.06 -13.26 0.88
N TYR A 115 -0.15 -12.31 1.79
CA TYR A 115 0.51 -12.32 3.09
C TYR A 115 -0.38 -11.64 4.16
N PRO A 116 -1.43 -12.32 4.63
CA PRO A 116 -2.31 -11.78 5.65
C PRO A 116 -1.56 -11.65 6.98
N VAL A 117 -1.60 -10.44 7.56
CA VAL A 117 -1.03 -10.17 8.89
C VAL A 117 -2.13 -9.56 9.75
N SER A 118 -2.71 -10.37 10.64
CA SER A 118 -3.88 -10.02 11.46
C SER A 118 -3.75 -8.77 12.31
N THR A 119 -2.53 -8.29 12.56
CA THR A 119 -2.26 -7.06 13.34
C THR A 119 -1.88 -5.86 12.49
N SER A 120 -1.79 -6.02 11.17
CA SER A 120 -1.47 -4.93 10.26
C SER A 120 -2.70 -4.03 10.05
N SER A 121 -2.44 -2.75 9.78
CA SER A 121 -3.50 -1.79 9.45
C SER A 121 -4.41 -2.29 8.32
N THR A 122 -3.82 -2.77 7.23
CA THR A 122 -4.57 -3.25 6.05
C THR A 122 -5.56 -4.34 6.42
N GLU A 123 -5.13 -5.41 7.11
CA GLU A 123 -6.04 -6.52 7.45
C GLU A 123 -7.12 -6.10 8.44
N VAL A 124 -6.75 -5.35 9.50
CA VAL A 124 -7.73 -4.90 10.51
C VAL A 124 -8.80 -4.02 9.87
N ILE A 125 -8.42 -3.16 8.91
CA ILE A 125 -9.37 -2.31 8.19
C ILE A 125 -10.24 -3.14 7.24
N VAL A 126 -9.65 -4.06 6.47
CA VAL A 126 -10.41 -4.96 5.58
C VAL A 126 -11.43 -5.76 6.36
N ASP A 127 -11.05 -6.33 7.51
CA ASP A 127 -11.96 -7.08 8.37
C ASP A 127 -13.11 -6.22 8.91
N ALA A 128 -12.85 -4.93 9.20
CA ALA A 128 -13.86 -4.02 9.76
C ALA A 128 -14.90 -3.55 8.74
N ILE A 129 -14.48 -3.24 7.50
CA ILE A 129 -15.37 -2.59 6.52
C ILE A 129 -15.61 -3.37 5.22
N GLY A 130 -14.83 -4.42 4.95
CA GLY A 130 -14.96 -5.27 3.77
C GLY A 130 -14.44 -4.66 2.47
N CYS A 131 -13.55 -3.66 2.53
CA CYS A 131 -12.94 -3.04 1.35
C CYS A 131 -11.84 -3.91 0.74
N VAL A 132 -11.36 -3.55 -0.46
CA VAL A 132 -10.10 -4.11 -0.98
C VAL A 132 -8.92 -3.46 -0.27
N GLY A 133 -8.13 -4.24 0.47
CA GLY A 133 -6.89 -3.76 1.11
C GLY A 133 -5.65 -4.13 0.31
N ILE A 134 -4.78 -3.16 0.06
CA ILE A 134 -3.49 -3.35 -0.62
C ILE A 134 -2.38 -2.70 0.21
N CYS A 135 -1.30 -3.43 0.47
CA CYS A 135 -0.05 -2.85 0.96
C CYS A 135 0.95 -2.80 -0.19
N VAL A 136 1.35 -1.58 -0.58
CA VAL A 136 2.30 -1.32 -1.65
C VAL A 136 3.70 -1.28 -1.05
N GLU A 137 4.61 -2.11 -1.56
CA GLU A 137 5.97 -2.22 -1.03
C GLU A 137 7.00 -1.90 -2.13
N THR A 138 7.65 -0.74 -2.09
CA THR A 138 8.82 -0.46 -2.95
C THR A 138 10.10 -1.01 -2.34
N TRP A 139 11.07 -1.39 -3.16
CA TRP A 139 12.35 -1.89 -2.65
C TRP A 139 13.33 -0.74 -2.38
N MET A 140 13.84 -0.64 -1.15
CA MET A 140 14.80 0.39 -0.73
C MET A 140 16.17 0.28 -1.39
N GLY A 141 16.45 -0.79 -2.15
CA GLY A 141 17.68 -0.91 -2.94
C GLY A 141 17.74 0.01 -4.15
N PHE A 142 16.61 0.52 -4.63
CA PHE A 142 16.58 1.53 -5.69
C PHE A 142 16.88 2.93 -5.17
N GLU A 143 17.22 3.87 -6.06
CA GLU A 143 17.34 5.29 -5.73
C GLU A 143 16.01 5.85 -5.20
N GLU A 144 16.05 6.70 -4.16
CA GLU A 144 14.85 7.30 -3.56
C GLU A 144 13.94 7.96 -4.58
N ARG A 145 14.50 8.71 -5.55
CA ARG A 145 13.71 9.33 -6.62
C ARG A 145 12.93 8.30 -7.42
N ARG A 146 13.56 7.18 -7.80
CA ARG A 146 12.89 6.11 -8.55
C ARG A 146 11.81 5.44 -7.71
N ARG A 147 12.05 5.21 -6.42
CA ARG A 147 11.03 4.66 -5.50
C ARG A 147 9.80 5.58 -5.38
N ILE A 148 10.00 6.89 -5.31
CA ILE A 148 8.90 7.87 -5.30
C ILE A 148 8.11 7.83 -6.62
N GLU A 149 8.79 7.75 -7.76
CA GLU A 149 8.14 7.63 -9.08
C GLU A 149 7.32 6.33 -9.16
N MET A 150 7.89 5.21 -8.72
CA MET A 150 7.20 3.93 -8.65
C MET A 150 5.96 3.97 -7.75
N GLN A 151 6.04 4.53 -6.54
CA GLN A 151 4.88 4.70 -5.65
C GLN A 151 3.78 5.52 -6.33
N LYS A 152 4.15 6.60 -7.05
CA LYS A 152 3.20 7.39 -7.81
C LYS A 152 2.59 6.60 -8.97
N ASP A 153 3.38 5.81 -9.69
CA ASP A 153 2.89 4.98 -10.79
C ASP A 153 1.88 3.95 -10.26
N VAL A 154 2.14 3.30 -9.12
CA VAL A 154 1.17 2.41 -8.45
C VAL A 154 -0.14 3.14 -8.14
N VAL A 155 -0.07 4.32 -7.50
CA VAL A 155 -1.27 5.09 -7.17
C VAL A 155 -2.06 5.47 -8.43
N HIS A 156 -1.41 5.95 -9.49
CA HIS A 156 -2.11 6.27 -10.74
C HIS A 156 -2.74 5.03 -11.39
N VAL A 157 -2.06 3.88 -11.37
CA VAL A 157 -2.62 2.62 -11.89
C VAL A 157 -3.88 2.24 -11.10
N LEU A 158 -3.83 2.25 -9.77
CA LEU A 158 -4.98 1.92 -8.93
C LEU A 158 -6.15 2.89 -9.15
N LEU A 159 -5.89 4.19 -9.26
CA LEU A 159 -6.94 5.19 -9.52
C LEU A 159 -7.60 5.02 -10.89
N ASP A 160 -6.84 4.64 -11.92
CA ASP A 160 -7.38 4.37 -13.26
C ASP A 160 -8.20 3.07 -13.28
N GLU A 161 -7.73 2.03 -12.60
CA GLU A 161 -8.48 0.76 -12.45
C GLU A 161 -9.82 0.94 -11.72
N LEU A 162 -9.91 1.91 -10.80
CA LEU A 162 -11.14 2.28 -10.10
C LEU A 162 -11.99 3.33 -10.86
N GLY A 163 -11.52 3.82 -12.00
CA GLY A 163 -12.21 4.88 -12.76
C GLY A 163 -12.26 6.23 -12.05
N VAL A 164 -11.38 6.47 -11.06
CA VAL A 164 -11.32 7.71 -10.28
C VAL A 164 -10.50 8.79 -10.99
N LEU A 165 -9.35 8.40 -11.56
CA LEU A 165 -8.47 9.28 -12.30
C LEU A 165 -7.79 8.49 -13.41
N PRO A 166 -7.89 8.90 -14.69
CA PRO A 166 -7.22 8.19 -15.78
C PRO A 166 -5.71 8.27 -15.62
N PHE A 167 -5.01 7.21 -16.04
CA PHE A 167 -3.56 7.19 -15.99
C PHE A 167 -2.99 8.24 -16.96
N PRO A 168 -1.94 8.98 -16.58
CA PRO A 168 -1.36 10.02 -17.43
C PRO A 168 -0.91 9.47 -18.80
N SER A 169 -1.40 10.06 -19.88
CA SER A 169 -1.11 9.61 -21.26
C SER A 169 0.38 9.64 -21.60
N GLU A 170 1.12 10.60 -21.05
CA GLU A 170 2.57 10.75 -21.23
C GLU A 170 3.39 9.59 -20.63
N ARG A 171 2.79 8.80 -19.73
CA ARG A 171 3.43 7.66 -19.05
C ARG A 171 2.87 6.31 -19.49
N ASN A 172 1.87 6.30 -20.36
CA ASN A 172 1.13 5.09 -20.68
C ASN A 172 1.89 4.29 -21.76
N PRO A 173 2.40 3.07 -21.48
CA PRO A 173 2.65 2.13 -22.55
C PRO A 173 1.29 1.82 -23.21
N GLU A 174 1.25 1.69 -24.54
CA GLU A 174 -0.01 1.49 -25.28
C GLU A 174 -0.91 0.45 -24.59
N ARG A 175 -2.09 0.88 -24.11
CA ARG A 175 -3.05 -0.01 -23.46
C ARG A 175 -3.49 -1.03 -24.52
N PRO A 176 -3.31 -2.35 -24.32
CA PRO A 176 -3.90 -3.31 -25.24
C PRO A 176 -5.42 -3.10 -25.25
N SER A 177 -5.96 -2.98 -26.46
CA SER A 177 -7.40 -2.78 -26.72
C SER A 177 -8.20 -3.80 -25.91
N LYS A 178 -9.19 -3.33 -25.14
CA LYS A 178 -10.18 -4.23 -24.54
C LYS A 178 -10.88 -4.95 -25.69
N SER A 179 -10.61 -6.23 -25.87
CA SER A 179 -11.46 -7.09 -26.70
C SER A 179 -12.86 -7.09 -26.11
N GLU A 180 -13.83 -6.70 -26.92
CA GLU A 180 -15.27 -6.69 -26.65
C GLU A 180 -15.81 -8.06 -26.20
#